data_AF-A0A7S1NI71-F1
#
_entry.id   AF-A0A7S1NI71-F1
#
_cell.length_a   1.000
_cell.length_b   1.000
_cell.length_c   1.000
_cell.angle_alpha   90.00
_cell.angle_beta   90.00
_cell.angle_gamma   90.00
#
_symmetry.space_group_name_H-M   'P 1'
#
loop_
_entity.id
_entity.type
_entity.pdbx_description
1 polymer ?
#
loop_
_entity_poly.entity_id
_entity_poly.type
_entity_poly.pdbx_seq_one_letter_code
_entity_poly.pdbx_strand_id
1 'polypeptide(L)'
;DAVKAVGMRVLDRLAEPIKRPREEFANYYDPYCFMRAMRYPPVGPKKVWGVPEHTDRSWITILGVDGVPGLQYKDDLQRWIDVPPVQGTVICMTGDAMRILSDNLYQSRPHRAQNHSSEVRVTYPCFFEPHAEWPVYSASKNGGVQYSVTII
;
A
#
# COMPACT_ATOMS: atom_id res chain seq x y z
N ASP A 1 2.31 -16.17 7.96
CA ASP A 1 1.99 -15.89 9.38
C ASP A 1 2.64 -14.61 9.93
N ALA A 2 3.97 -14.45 9.91
CA ALA A 2 4.64 -13.28 10.50
C ALA A 2 4.25 -11.92 9.86
N VAL A 3 4.25 -11.81 8.52
CA VAL A 3 3.90 -10.54 7.83
C VAL A 3 2.43 -10.17 8.08
N LYS A 4 1.52 -11.16 8.05
CA LYS A 4 0.11 -10.94 8.40
C LYS A 4 -0.01 -10.38 9.81
N ALA A 5 0.68 -10.98 10.80
CA ALA A 5 0.67 -10.49 12.17
C ALA A 5 1.21 -9.05 12.31
N VAL A 6 2.27 -8.69 11.57
CA VAL A 6 2.77 -7.30 11.53
C VAL A 6 1.72 -6.36 10.94
N GLY A 7 1.13 -6.72 9.79
CA GLY A 7 0.13 -5.87 9.14
C GLY A 7 -1.12 -5.69 9.96
N MET A 8 -1.61 -6.73 10.63
CA MET A 8 -2.75 -6.59 11.56
C MET A 8 -2.43 -5.61 12.69
N ARG A 9 -1.23 -5.67 13.28
CA ARG A 9 -0.82 -4.69 14.32
C ARG A 9 -0.74 -3.27 13.77
N VAL A 10 -0.28 -3.08 12.54
CA VAL A 10 -0.26 -1.77 11.89
C VAL A 10 -1.68 -1.25 11.70
N LEU A 11 -2.58 -2.09 11.16
CA LEU A 11 -4.00 -1.75 10.98
C LEU A 11 -4.65 -1.37 12.32
N ASP A 12 -4.43 -2.14 13.38
CA ASP A 12 -4.96 -1.81 14.72
C ASP A 12 -4.56 -0.39 15.17
N ARG A 13 -3.30 0.02 14.93
CA ARG A 13 -2.83 1.37 15.27
C ARG A 13 -3.38 2.46 14.35
N LEU A 14 -3.55 2.16 13.07
CA LEU A 14 -4.12 3.11 12.11
C LEU A 14 -5.63 3.31 12.33
N ALA A 15 -6.32 2.39 12.98
CA ALA A 15 -7.74 2.53 13.31
C ALA A 15 -8.00 3.53 14.46
N GLU A 16 -7.06 3.68 15.40
CA GLU A 16 -7.23 4.53 16.61
C GLU A 16 -7.78 5.94 16.31
N PRO A 17 -7.24 6.71 15.34
CA PRO A 17 -7.74 8.06 15.04
C PRO A 17 -9.01 8.11 14.18
N ILE A 18 -9.46 7.00 13.58
CA ILE A 18 -10.64 6.96 12.68
C ILE A 18 -11.97 7.03 13.48
N LYS A 19 -11.93 6.81 14.82
CA LYS A 19 -13.04 7.04 15.77
C LYS A 19 -14.40 6.45 15.35
N ARG A 20 -14.41 5.20 14.85
CA ARG A 20 -15.65 4.47 14.52
C ARG A 20 -15.78 3.16 15.31
N PRO A 21 -17.02 2.64 15.51
CA PRO A 21 -17.26 1.35 16.15
C PRO A 21 -16.60 0.20 15.39
N ARG A 22 -15.97 -0.74 16.09
CA ARG A 22 -15.23 -1.89 15.52
C ARG A 22 -16.09 -2.73 14.58
N GLU A 23 -17.40 -2.77 14.82
CA GLU A 23 -18.40 -3.51 14.05
C GLU A 23 -18.56 -2.92 12.64
N GLU A 24 -18.32 -1.63 12.46
CA GLU A 24 -18.32 -0.96 11.15
C GLU A 24 -17.03 -1.21 10.35
N PHE A 25 -16.08 -1.97 10.92
CA PHE A 25 -14.75 -2.31 10.38
C PHE A 25 -14.54 -3.83 10.22
N ALA A 26 -15.58 -4.66 10.17
CA ALA A 26 -15.39 -6.12 10.15
C ALA A 26 -14.42 -6.58 9.03
N ASN A 27 -14.52 -6.01 7.82
CA ASN A 27 -13.61 -6.24 6.68
C ASN A 27 -12.19 -5.67 6.86
N TYR A 28 -12.02 -4.68 7.73
CA TYR A 28 -10.72 -4.10 8.05
C TYR A 28 -9.93 -4.99 9.02
N TYR A 29 -10.63 -5.64 9.95
CA TYR A 29 -10.01 -6.53 10.94
C TYR A 29 -9.88 -7.99 10.48
N ASP A 30 -10.45 -8.34 9.32
CA ASP A 30 -10.17 -9.59 8.60
C ASP A 30 -9.92 -9.30 7.11
N PRO A 31 -8.75 -8.74 6.75
CA PRO A 31 -8.47 -8.36 5.38
C PRO A 31 -8.07 -9.56 4.50
N TYR A 32 -8.43 -9.50 3.22
CA TYR A 32 -7.89 -10.40 2.20
C TYR A 32 -6.41 -10.09 2.00
N CYS A 33 -5.55 -11.05 2.35
CA CYS A 33 -4.10 -10.88 2.31
C CYS A 33 -3.48 -11.73 1.20
N PHE A 34 -2.71 -11.11 0.30
CA PHE A 34 -1.91 -11.83 -0.69
C PHE A 34 -0.56 -11.16 -0.91
N MET A 35 0.39 -11.93 -1.42
CA MET A 35 1.75 -11.46 -1.73
C MET A 35 2.02 -11.64 -3.22
N ARG A 36 2.73 -10.68 -3.81
CA ARG A 36 3.33 -10.84 -5.14
C ARG A 36 4.83 -10.79 -5.02
N ALA A 37 5.54 -11.79 -5.55
CA ALA A 37 6.98 -11.72 -5.69
C ALA A 37 7.31 -11.06 -7.04
N MET A 38 8.01 -9.95 -7.00
CA MET A 38 8.39 -9.18 -8.19
C MET A 38 9.90 -9.27 -8.39
N ARG A 39 10.33 -9.66 -9.58
CA ARG A 39 11.74 -9.72 -9.96
C ARG A 39 12.01 -8.75 -11.11
N TYR A 40 12.95 -7.85 -10.90
CA TYR A 40 13.41 -6.87 -11.88
C TYR A 40 14.82 -7.30 -12.35
N PRO A 41 15.00 -7.63 -13.64
CA PRO A 41 16.30 -8.08 -14.16
C PRO A 41 17.30 -6.93 -14.25
N PRO A 42 18.62 -7.19 -14.30
CA PRO A 42 19.61 -6.18 -14.60
C PRO A 42 19.34 -5.54 -15.97
N VAL A 43 19.31 -4.21 -16.03
CA VAL A 43 19.01 -3.44 -17.26
C VAL A 43 20.11 -2.45 -17.62
N GLY A 44 21.15 -2.36 -16.79
CA GLY A 44 22.25 -1.41 -16.97
C GLY A 44 21.78 0.05 -16.77
N PRO A 45 22.47 1.05 -17.35
CA PRO A 45 22.20 2.46 -17.08
C PRO A 45 20.88 2.97 -17.68
N LYS A 46 20.20 2.16 -18.49
CA LYS A 46 18.90 2.53 -19.07
C LYS A 46 17.83 2.43 -17.99
N LYS A 47 17.19 3.55 -17.71
CA LYS A 47 16.01 3.62 -16.83
C LYS A 47 14.82 3.00 -17.55
N VAL A 48 14.35 1.86 -17.06
CA VAL A 48 13.12 1.22 -17.54
C VAL A 48 12.08 1.18 -16.42
N TRP A 49 10.81 1.25 -16.79
CA TRP A 49 9.73 1.10 -15.82
C TRP A 49 9.56 -0.38 -15.48
N GLY A 50 9.77 -0.71 -14.20
CA GLY A 50 9.40 -2.01 -13.67
C GLY A 50 7.91 -2.06 -13.33
N VAL A 51 7.41 -1.01 -12.69
CA VAL A 51 5.98 -0.78 -12.44
C VAL A 51 5.70 0.70 -12.71
N PRO A 52 4.73 1.04 -13.57
CA PRO A 52 4.37 2.44 -13.83
C PRO A 52 3.74 3.10 -12.60
N GLU A 53 3.45 4.40 -12.71
CA GLU A 53 2.71 5.14 -11.69
C GLU A 53 1.34 4.51 -11.43
N HIS A 54 1.03 4.27 -10.15
CA HIS A 54 -0.25 3.77 -9.68
C HIS A 54 -0.45 4.05 -8.18
N THR A 55 -1.66 3.79 -7.67
CA THR A 55 -1.96 3.63 -6.25
C THR A 55 -2.34 2.18 -5.97
N ASP A 56 -2.19 1.75 -4.71
CA ASP A 56 -2.66 0.43 -4.27
C ASP A 56 -4.11 0.51 -3.80
N ARG A 57 -4.89 -0.53 -4.09
CA ARG A 57 -6.29 -0.64 -3.67
C ARG A 57 -6.45 -1.05 -2.19
N SER A 58 -5.35 -1.34 -1.51
CA SER A 58 -5.31 -1.95 -0.19
C SER A 58 -5.71 -0.99 0.95
N TRP A 59 -5.93 -1.54 2.13
CA TRP A 59 -5.82 -0.81 3.38
C TRP A 59 -4.37 -0.35 3.57
N ILE A 60 -3.46 -1.33 3.56
CA ILE A 60 -2.01 -1.11 3.58
C ILE A 60 -1.31 -2.11 2.67
N THR A 61 -0.12 -1.72 2.23
CA THR A 61 0.85 -2.59 1.56
C THR A 61 2.12 -2.62 2.41
N ILE A 62 2.55 -3.83 2.79
CA ILE A 62 3.87 -4.08 3.40
C ILE A 62 4.79 -4.59 2.32
N LEU A 63 5.83 -3.82 1.99
CA LEU A 63 6.78 -4.11 0.95
C LEU A 63 8.12 -4.52 1.55
N GLY A 64 8.47 -5.80 1.36
CA GLY A 64 9.84 -6.29 1.55
C GLY A 64 10.70 -5.94 0.34
N VAL A 65 11.92 -5.45 0.59
CA VAL A 65 12.92 -5.13 -0.44
C VAL A 65 14.24 -5.83 -0.12
N ASP A 66 15.02 -6.16 -1.14
CA ASP A 66 16.31 -6.85 -1.05
C ASP A 66 17.51 -5.92 -0.82
N GLY A 67 17.28 -4.62 -0.66
CA GLY A 67 18.33 -3.61 -0.51
C GLY A 67 18.63 -2.83 -1.78
N VAL A 68 18.08 -3.20 -2.94
CA VAL A 68 18.28 -2.47 -4.20
C VAL A 68 17.25 -1.34 -4.35
N PRO A 69 17.66 -0.07 -4.51
CA PRO A 69 16.76 1.06 -4.70
C PRO A 69 15.89 0.92 -5.96
N GLY A 70 14.77 1.67 -6.01
CA GLY A 70 13.95 1.74 -7.21
C GLY A 70 12.49 2.15 -6.98
N LEU A 71 12.03 2.17 -5.73
CA LEU A 71 10.70 2.68 -5.39
C LEU A 71 10.71 4.20 -5.27
N GLN A 72 9.71 4.84 -5.86
CA GLN A 72 9.44 6.27 -5.70
C GLN A 72 7.98 6.51 -5.34
N TYR A 73 7.70 7.54 -4.55
CA TYR A 73 6.34 8.03 -4.30
C TYR A 73 6.21 9.52 -4.66
N LYS A 74 4.99 10.00 -4.91
CA LYS A 74 4.70 11.43 -5.06
C LYS A 74 4.42 12.06 -3.70
N ASP A 75 5.15 13.11 -3.35
CA ASP A 75 4.86 13.94 -2.19
C ASP A 75 3.68 14.90 -2.43
N ASP A 76 3.34 15.70 -1.42
CA ASP A 76 2.20 16.63 -1.47
C ASP A 76 2.42 17.76 -2.49
N LEU A 77 3.68 18.01 -2.91
CA LEU A 77 4.04 18.96 -3.96
C LEU A 77 4.14 18.30 -5.35
N GLN A 78 3.63 17.06 -5.50
CA GLN A 78 3.67 16.28 -6.74
C GLN A 78 5.07 15.94 -7.24
N ARG A 79 6.07 15.94 -6.35
CA ARG A 79 7.45 15.60 -6.66
C ARG A 79 7.71 14.13 -6.40
N TRP A 80 8.50 13.50 -7.25
CA TRP A 80 8.94 12.13 -7.05
C TRP A 80 10.07 12.06 -6.03
N ILE A 81 9.83 11.32 -4.96
CA ILE A 81 10.78 11.10 -3.86
C ILE A 81 11.21 9.63 -3.89
N ASP A 82 12.52 9.40 -3.93
CA ASP A 82 13.10 8.05 -3.80
C ASP A 82 12.90 7.52 -2.38
N VAL A 83 12.52 6.24 -2.28
CA VAL A 83 12.44 5.52 -1.00
C VAL A 83 13.74 4.71 -0.84
N PRO A 84 14.68 5.15 0.01
CA PRO A 84 15.92 4.42 0.22
C PRO A 84 15.61 3.12 0.97
N PRO A 85 16.18 1.98 0.54
CA PRO A 85 16.07 0.75 1.29
C PRO A 85 16.84 0.88 2.60
N VAL A 86 16.22 0.52 3.73
CA VAL A 86 16.85 0.51 5.05
C VAL A 86 16.93 -0.94 5.53
N GLN A 87 18.14 -1.40 5.86
CA GLN A 87 18.39 -2.76 6.30
C GLN A 87 17.58 -3.10 7.55
N GLY A 88 16.97 -4.30 7.56
CA GLY A 88 16.17 -4.78 8.68
C GLY A 88 14.78 -4.14 8.79
N THR A 89 14.35 -3.38 7.79
CA THR A 89 13.03 -2.73 7.76
C THR A 89 12.17 -3.22 6.60
N VAL A 90 10.88 -2.91 6.67
CA VAL A 90 9.93 -3.03 5.58
C VAL A 90 9.31 -1.67 5.31
N ILE A 91 8.91 -1.43 4.07
CA ILE A 91 8.19 -0.21 3.70
C ILE A 91 6.70 -0.48 3.91
N CYS A 92 6.00 0.44 4.59
CA CYS A 92 4.54 0.36 4.77
C CYS A 92 3.89 1.58 4.10
N MET A 93 2.90 1.34 3.25
CA MET A 93 2.15 2.38 2.55
C MET A 93 0.66 2.16 2.78
N THR A 94 -0.12 3.24 2.87
CA THR A 94 -1.58 3.20 2.88
C THR A 94 -2.13 3.24 1.46
N GLY A 95 -3.19 2.48 1.21
CA GLY A 95 -3.84 2.43 -0.09
C GLY A 95 -5.19 3.16 -0.13
N ASP A 96 -5.88 3.03 -1.25
CA ASP A 96 -7.13 3.74 -1.57
C ASP A 96 -8.24 3.41 -0.58
N ALA A 97 -8.36 2.14 -0.17
CA ALA A 97 -9.38 1.74 0.79
C ALA A 97 -9.17 2.45 2.14
N MET A 98 -7.93 2.55 2.62
CA MET A 98 -7.63 3.30 3.85
C MET A 98 -7.91 4.79 3.69
N ARG A 99 -7.55 5.39 2.56
CA ARG A 99 -7.85 6.81 2.29
C ARG A 99 -9.34 7.08 2.35
N ILE A 100 -10.15 6.23 1.72
CA ILE A 100 -11.61 6.34 1.76
C ILE A 100 -12.10 6.19 3.20
N LEU A 101 -11.78 5.06 3.84
CA LEU A 101 -12.25 4.73 5.19
C LEU A 101 -11.92 5.80 6.22
N SER A 102 -10.74 6.37 6.13
CA SER A 102 -10.24 7.38 7.07
C SER A 102 -10.64 8.81 6.71
N ASP A 103 -11.49 8.99 5.69
CA ASP A 103 -11.91 10.30 5.18
C ASP A 103 -10.72 11.23 4.85
N ASN A 104 -9.75 10.68 4.11
CA ASN A 104 -8.49 11.34 3.72
C ASN A 104 -7.55 11.68 4.90
N LEU A 105 -7.77 11.18 6.11
CA LEU A 105 -6.78 11.27 7.19
C LEU A 105 -5.46 10.58 6.77
N TYR A 106 -5.57 9.41 6.14
CA TYR A 106 -4.44 8.74 5.50
C TYR A 106 -4.51 8.92 3.98
N GLN A 107 -3.35 9.11 3.36
CA GLN A 107 -3.25 9.36 1.92
C GLN A 107 -2.82 8.10 1.18
N SER A 108 -3.47 7.84 0.04
CA SER A 108 -3.03 6.84 -0.93
C SER A 108 -2.13 7.55 -1.95
N ARG A 109 -0.82 7.45 -1.76
CA ARG A 109 0.14 8.21 -2.57
C ARG A 109 0.48 7.44 -3.85
N PRO A 110 0.44 8.10 -5.04
CA PRO A 110 0.95 7.52 -6.26
C PRO A 110 2.41 7.10 -6.09
N HIS A 111 2.74 5.91 -6.55
CA HIS A 111 4.08 5.36 -6.48
C HIS A 111 4.42 4.59 -7.75
N ARG A 112 5.71 4.37 -7.98
CA ARG A 112 6.23 3.66 -9.16
C ARG A 112 7.54 2.96 -8.84
N ALA A 113 7.88 1.94 -9.64
CA ALA A 113 9.16 1.25 -9.55
C ALA A 113 9.97 1.48 -10.82
N GLN A 114 11.06 2.23 -10.69
CA GLN A 114 12.05 2.40 -11.75
C GLN A 114 13.16 1.37 -11.59
N ASN A 115 13.45 0.61 -12.65
CA ASN A 115 14.59 -0.28 -12.68
C ASN A 115 15.72 0.39 -13.47
N HIS A 116 16.85 0.57 -12.82
CA HIS A 116 18.10 1.09 -13.39
C HIS A 116 19.31 0.36 -12.82
N SER A 117 19.09 -0.81 -12.20
CA SER A 117 20.13 -1.54 -11.51
C SER A 117 20.96 -2.38 -12.49
N SER A 118 22.27 -2.46 -12.21
CA SER A 118 23.16 -3.47 -12.79
C SER A 118 23.01 -4.84 -12.11
N GLU A 119 22.23 -4.92 -11.04
CA GLU A 119 21.97 -6.12 -10.25
C GLU A 119 20.48 -6.50 -10.32
N VAL A 120 20.18 -7.74 -9.94
CA VAL A 120 18.79 -8.19 -9.81
C VAL A 120 18.17 -7.46 -8.62
N ARG A 121 16.98 -6.89 -8.80
CA ARG A 121 16.14 -6.38 -7.70
C ARG A 121 14.95 -7.30 -7.50
N VAL A 122 14.66 -7.64 -6.25
CA VAL A 122 13.53 -8.46 -5.85
C VAL A 122 12.74 -7.74 -4.78
N THR A 123 11.42 -7.74 -4.92
CA THR A 123 10.52 -7.19 -3.90
C THR A 123 9.34 -8.10 -3.63
N TYR A 124 8.83 -8.01 -2.41
CA TYR A 124 7.73 -8.84 -1.92
C TYR A 124 6.63 -7.94 -1.33
N PRO A 125 5.84 -7.23 -2.16
CA PRO A 125 4.65 -6.55 -1.69
C PRO A 125 3.61 -7.57 -1.17
N CYS A 126 3.19 -7.36 0.07
CA CYS A 126 2.06 -8.01 0.73
C CYS A 126 0.93 -7.01 0.89
N PHE A 127 -0.18 -7.27 0.24
CA PHE A 127 -1.35 -6.40 0.20
C PHE A 127 -2.38 -6.87 1.23
N PHE A 128 -2.92 -5.93 2.00
CA PHE A 128 -4.02 -6.14 2.93
C PHE A 128 -5.23 -5.43 2.36
N GLU A 129 -6.05 -6.13 1.58
CA GLU A 129 -7.15 -5.54 0.83
C GLU A 129 -8.52 -5.79 1.50
N PRO A 130 -9.52 -4.93 1.25
CA PRO A 130 -10.91 -5.29 1.52
C PRO A 130 -11.31 -6.54 0.73
N HIS A 131 -12.19 -7.37 1.31
CA HIS A 131 -12.91 -8.40 0.57
C HIS A 131 -13.72 -7.77 -0.57
N ALA A 132 -13.71 -8.40 -1.76
CA ALA A 132 -14.38 -7.92 -2.98
C ALA A 132 -15.87 -7.62 -2.78
N GLU A 133 -16.53 -8.39 -1.91
CA GLU A 133 -17.96 -8.32 -1.66
C GLU A 133 -18.35 -7.19 -0.68
N TRP A 134 -17.36 -6.53 -0.07
CA TRP A 134 -17.57 -5.59 1.01
C TRP A 134 -17.23 -4.17 0.57
N PRO A 135 -18.23 -3.30 0.35
CA PRO A 135 -17.99 -1.90 0.01
C PRO A 135 -17.24 -1.16 1.12
N VAL A 136 -16.41 -0.18 0.73
CA VAL A 136 -15.66 0.68 1.65
C VAL A 136 -16.35 2.02 1.75
N TYR A 137 -16.64 2.46 2.97
CA TYR A 137 -17.35 3.71 3.26
C TYR A 137 -16.44 4.68 4.00
N SER A 138 -16.56 5.98 3.67
CA SER A 138 -15.88 7.03 4.43
C SER A 138 -16.39 7.12 5.87
N ALA A 139 -15.51 7.54 6.78
CA ALA A 139 -15.81 7.74 8.19
C ALA A 139 -16.67 8.98 8.50
N SER A 140 -16.75 9.97 7.62
CA SER A 140 -17.64 11.13 7.81
C SER A 140 -19.10 10.79 7.49
N LYS A 141 -19.93 10.60 8.53
CA LYS A 141 -21.38 10.46 8.37
C LYS A 141 -22.09 11.82 8.41
N ASN A 142 -22.48 12.31 7.24
CA ASN A 142 -23.83 12.81 6.90
C ASN A 142 -23.88 13.00 5.37
N GLY A 143 -24.29 11.96 4.64
CA GLY A 143 -24.35 11.95 3.16
C GLY A 143 -23.14 11.33 2.45
N GLY A 144 -22.36 10.48 3.13
CA GLY A 144 -21.09 9.93 2.65
C GLY A 144 -21.17 9.30 1.25
N VAL A 145 -20.23 9.72 0.39
CA VAL A 145 -20.04 9.15 -0.94
C VAL A 145 -19.62 7.69 -0.80
N GLN A 146 -20.37 6.79 -1.44
CA GLN A 146 -20.00 5.39 -1.57
C GLN A 146 -18.90 5.28 -2.62
N TYR A 147 -17.78 4.64 -2.27
CA TYR A 147 -16.72 4.33 -3.22
C TYR A 147 -16.71 2.81 -3.44
N SER A 148 -16.91 2.37 -4.68
CA SER A 148 -16.71 0.97 -5.05
C SER A 148 -15.25 0.75 -5.44
N VAL A 149 -14.55 -0.09 -4.70
CA VAL A 149 -13.25 -0.62 -5.12
C VAL A 149 -13.50 -1.95 -5.83
N THR A 150 -13.56 -1.93 -7.16
CA THR A 150 -13.74 -3.16 -7.94
C THR A 150 -12.42 -3.90 -8.04
N ILE A 151 -12.39 -5.15 -7.59
CA ILE A 151 -11.28 -6.09 -7.80
C ILE A 151 -11.48 -6.74 -9.17
N ILE A 152 -10.70 -6.29 -10.16
CA ILE A 152 -10.49 -6.97 -11.45
C ILE A 152 -9.21 -7.77 -11.39
#